data_AF-A0A5R9NZ76-F1
#
_entry.id   AF-A0A5R9NZ76-F1
#
_cell.length_a   1.000
_cell.length_b   1.000
_cell.length_c   1.000
_cell.angle_alpha   90.00
_cell.angle_beta   90.00
_cell.angle_gamma   90.00
#
_symmetry.space_group_name_H-M   'P 1'
#
loop_
_entity.id
_entity.type
_entity.pdbx_description
1 polymer ?
#
loop_
_entity_poly.entity_id
_entity_poly.type
_entity_poly.pdbx_seq_one_letter_code
_entity_poly.pdbx_strand_id
1 'polypeptide(L)'
;MTERLELAQKIHDFLDAHAKIAAAYDPEYDDPGERFNGPDSSMLYAAAERLKADVPFQMPFSSWGSGCYKPVHDQEAKAKHDEILAELRVYLDNAPTAPAR
;
A
#
# COMPACT_ATOMS: atom_id res chain seq x y z
N MET A 1 2.37 -7.94 18.94
CA MET A 1 1.23 -7.40 18.16
C MET A 1 1.62 -6.05 17.56
N THR A 2 2.74 -6.00 16.83
CA THR A 2 3.37 -4.72 16.42
C THR A 2 3.74 -4.75 14.93
N GLU A 3 4.14 -5.92 14.43
CA GLU A 3 4.57 -6.15 13.04
C GLU A 3 3.55 -5.66 11.99
N ARG A 4 2.24 -5.84 12.22
CA ARG A 4 1.19 -5.37 11.30
C ARG A 4 1.08 -3.84 11.22
N LEU A 5 1.24 -3.16 12.36
CA LEU A 5 1.16 -1.71 12.46
C LEU A 5 2.43 -1.07 11.90
N GLU A 6 3.58 -1.70 12.14
CA GLU A 6 4.86 -1.34 11.55
C GLU A 6 4.82 -1.47 10.03
N LEU A 7 4.28 -2.59 9.51
CA LEU A 7 4.08 -2.78 8.07
C LEU A 7 3.13 -1.74 7.47
N ALA A 8 2.01 -1.46 8.14
CA ALA A 8 1.08 -0.42 7.70
C ALA A 8 1.74 0.96 7.66
N GLN A 9 2.53 1.31 8.68
CA GLN A 9 3.26 2.57 8.74
C GLN A 9 4.32 2.66 7.63
N LYS A 10 5.02 1.56 7.35
CA LYS A 10 6.01 1.46 6.26
C LYS A 10 5.37 1.67 4.89
N ILE A 11 4.18 1.11 4.68
CA ILE A 11 3.40 1.35 3.45
C ILE A 11 3.01 2.83 3.34
N HIS A 12 2.52 3.44 4.42
CA HIS A 12 2.15 4.86 4.41
C HIS A 12 3.34 5.77 4.10
N ASP A 13 4.49 5.54 4.73
CA ASP A 13 5.72 6.31 4.50
C ASP A 13 6.21 6.17 3.05
N PHE A 14 6.17 4.93 2.53
CA PHE A 14 6.51 4.68 1.13
C PHE A 14 5.57 5.40 0.16
N LEU A 15 4.27 5.36 0.42
CA LEU A 15 3.28 6.04 -0.43
C LEU A 15 3.42 7.56 -0.35
N ASP A 16 3.70 8.12 0.81
CA ASP A 16 3.93 9.56 0.98
C ASP A 16 5.17 10.03 0.22
N ALA A 17 6.26 9.25 0.29
CA ALA A 17 7.52 9.59 -0.37
C ALA A 17 7.50 9.33 -1.89
N HIS A 18 6.80 8.29 -2.35
CA HIS A 18 6.96 7.77 -3.72
C HIS A 18 5.67 7.65 -4.53
N ALA A 19 4.47 7.71 -3.95
CA ALA A 19 3.24 7.63 -4.75
C ALA A 19 2.99 8.93 -5.51
N LYS A 20 2.52 8.83 -6.76
CA LYS A 20 2.04 9.99 -7.50
C LYS A 20 0.70 10.42 -6.91
N ILE A 21 0.64 11.65 -6.42
CA ILE A 21 -0.62 12.26 -6.01
C ILE A 21 -1.40 12.71 -7.25
N ALA A 22 -2.71 12.47 -7.26
CA ALA A 22 -3.61 12.92 -8.31
C ALA A 22 -3.66 14.46 -8.27
N ALA A 23 -3.44 15.10 -9.41
CA ALA A 23 -3.41 16.57 -9.47
C ALA A 23 -4.77 17.22 -9.17
N ALA A 24 -5.85 16.44 -9.26
CA ALA A 24 -7.21 16.86 -8.97
C ALA A 24 -7.64 16.57 -7.53
N TYR A 25 -6.77 15.97 -6.70
CA TYR A 25 -7.10 15.66 -5.31
C TYR A 25 -7.28 16.93 -4.48
N ASP A 26 -8.45 17.09 -3.90
CA ASP A 26 -8.79 18.15 -2.97
C ASP A 26 -8.94 17.60 -1.55
N PRO A 27 -8.03 17.90 -0.61
CA PRO A 27 -8.08 17.35 0.74
C PRO A 27 -9.29 17.81 1.57
N GLU A 28 -10.06 18.80 1.12
CA GLU A 28 -11.29 19.23 1.79
C GLU A 28 -12.52 18.43 1.34
N TYR A 29 -12.48 17.83 0.14
CA TYR A 29 -13.65 17.16 -0.47
C TYR A 29 -13.42 15.68 -0.83
N ASP A 30 -12.19 15.27 -1.11
CA ASP A 30 -11.84 13.90 -1.51
C ASP A 30 -11.37 13.06 -0.31
N ASP A 31 -11.63 11.75 -0.39
CA ASP A 31 -11.14 10.81 0.61
C ASP A 31 -9.61 10.67 0.53
N PRO A 32 -8.90 10.47 1.65
CA PRO A 32 -7.44 10.35 1.67
C PRO A 32 -6.91 9.14 0.87
N GLY A 33 -7.75 8.17 0.52
CA GLY A 33 -7.43 7.06 -0.38
C GLY A 33 -7.52 7.41 -1.89
N GLU A 34 -8.20 8.51 -2.23
CA GLU A 34 -8.37 9.03 -3.58
C GLU A 34 -7.23 9.96 -4.00
N ARG A 35 -6.35 10.31 -3.04
CA ARG A 35 -5.17 11.14 -3.30
C ARG A 35 -4.20 10.54 -4.31
N PHE A 36 -4.28 9.25 -4.61
CA PHE A 36 -3.31 8.58 -5.47
C PHE A 36 -3.75 8.56 -6.94
N ASN A 37 -2.80 8.82 -7.84
CA ASN A 37 -3.01 8.91 -9.29
C ASN A 37 -3.11 7.52 -9.98
N GLY A 38 -3.50 6.47 -9.25
CA GLY A 38 -3.65 5.14 -9.83
C GLY A 38 -4.02 4.03 -8.84
N PRO A 39 -4.59 2.93 -9.35
CA PRO A 39 -5.17 1.87 -8.54
C PRO A 39 -4.12 1.14 -7.70
N ASP A 40 -2.89 0.99 -8.18
CA ASP A 40 -1.80 0.30 -7.45
C ASP A 40 -1.49 0.94 -6.10
N SER A 41 -1.41 2.27 -6.06
CA SER A 41 -1.09 3.05 -4.86
C SER A 41 -2.30 3.10 -3.92
N SER A 42 -3.52 3.26 -4.46
CA SER A 42 -4.76 3.21 -3.66
C SER A 42 -5.00 1.83 -3.04
N MET A 43 -4.71 0.74 -3.76
CA MET A 43 -4.81 -0.62 -3.23
C MET A 43 -3.79 -0.86 -2.11
N LEU A 44 -2.56 -0.36 -2.26
CA LEU A 44 -1.53 -0.46 -1.22
C LEU A 44 -1.95 0.33 0.04
N TYR A 45 -2.51 1.53 -0.13
CA TYR A 45 -3.05 2.33 0.97
C TYR A 45 -4.20 1.61 1.69
N ALA A 46 -5.15 1.06 0.93
CA ALA A 46 -6.26 0.31 1.49
C ALA A 46 -5.79 -0.93 2.28
N ALA A 47 -4.73 -1.61 1.82
CA ALA A 47 -4.11 -2.70 2.55
C ALA A 47 -3.52 -2.24 3.90
N ALA A 48 -2.81 -1.10 3.92
CA ALA A 48 -2.29 -0.51 5.16
C ALA A 48 -3.39 -0.12 6.15
N GLU A 49 -4.47 0.47 5.66
CA GLU A 49 -5.62 0.82 6.51
C GLU A 49 -6.30 -0.43 7.08
N ARG A 50 -6.44 -1.50 6.29
CA ARG A 50 -6.97 -2.78 6.76
C ARG A 50 -6.05 -3.47 7.76
N LEU A 51 -4.73 -3.40 7.58
CA LEU A 51 -3.73 -3.86 8.56
C LEU A 51 -3.90 -3.15 9.92
N LYS A 52 -4.11 -1.83 9.90
CA LYS A 52 -4.37 -1.01 11.10
C LYS A 52 -5.70 -1.36 11.76
N ALA A 53 -6.73 -1.62 10.96
CA ALA A 53 -8.06 -1.96 11.42
C ALA A 53 -8.22 -3.42 11.88
N ASP A 54 -7.18 -4.25 11.77
CA ASP A 54 -7.24 -5.71 11.99
C ASP A 54 -8.26 -6.44 11.10
N VAL A 55 -8.53 -5.88 9.92
CA VAL A 55 -9.53 -6.42 9.00
C VAL A 55 -8.84 -7.30 7.96
N PRO A 56 -9.35 -8.51 7.69
CA PRO A 56 -8.81 -9.36 6.63
C PRO A 56 -8.92 -8.69 5.27
N PHE A 57 -7.88 -8.87 4.45
CA PHE A 57 -7.80 -8.31 3.11
C PHE A 57 -7.06 -9.25 2.17
N GLN A 58 -7.27 -9.05 0.87
CA GLN A 58 -6.56 -9.79 -0.15
C GLN A 58 -5.29 -9.05 -0.56
N MET A 59 -4.29 -9.79 -1.01
CA MET A 59 -3.03 -9.22 -1.50
C MET A 59 -3.32 -8.12 -2.53
N PRO A 60 -2.91 -6.86 -2.26
CA PRO A 60 -3.12 -5.78 -3.21
C PRO A 60 -2.33 -6.05 -4.49
N PHE A 61 -2.94 -5.76 -5.64
CA PHE A 61 -2.21 -5.77 -6.90
C PHE A 61 -1.46 -4.44 -7.02
N SER A 62 -0.13 -4.50 -6.96
CA SER A 62 0.71 -3.31 -7.05
C SER A 62 1.97 -3.62 -7.84
N SER A 63 2.27 -2.81 -8.85
CA SER A 63 3.44 -2.96 -9.70
C SER A 63 4.16 -1.63 -9.86
N TRP A 64 5.47 -1.62 -9.58
CA TRP A 64 6.33 -0.46 -9.77
C TRP A 64 6.23 0.12 -11.20
N GLY A 65 6.12 -0.76 -12.20
CA GLY A 65 6.03 -0.39 -13.62
C GLY A 65 4.69 0.20 -14.06
N SER A 66 3.67 0.21 -13.20
CA SER A 66 2.33 0.75 -13.51
C SER A 66 2.35 2.28 -13.72
N GLY A 67 3.45 2.94 -13.34
CA GLY A 67 3.57 4.38 -13.45
C GLY A 67 2.81 5.14 -12.36
N CYS A 68 2.36 4.45 -11.31
CA CYS A 68 1.71 5.05 -10.14
C CYS A 68 2.73 5.63 -9.12
N TYR A 69 4.03 5.35 -9.31
CA TYR A 69 5.11 5.76 -8.40
C TYR A 69 6.14 6.70 -9.07
N LYS A 70 6.86 7.49 -8.28
CA LYS A 70 7.98 8.38 -8.68
C LYS A 70 9.11 8.34 -7.64
N PRO A 71 10.38 8.49 -8.07
CA PRO A 71 10.86 8.47 -9.45
C PRO A 71 10.89 7.03 -9.99
N VAL A 72 10.42 6.78 -11.22
CA VAL A 72 10.38 5.41 -11.81
C VAL A 72 11.78 4.77 -11.94
N HIS A 73 12.83 5.61 -12.00
CA HIS A 73 14.23 5.19 -12.10
C HIS A 73 14.92 4.98 -10.75
N ASP A 74 14.22 5.22 -9.65
CA ASP A 74 14.77 5.02 -8.31
C ASP A 74 14.76 3.51 -7.97
N GLN A 75 15.94 2.91 -8.02
CA GLN A 75 16.10 1.48 -7.76
C GLN A 75 15.89 1.14 -6.28
N GLU A 76 16.19 2.06 -5.37
CA GLU A 76 15.99 1.87 -3.93
C GLU A 76 14.49 1.89 -3.60
N ALA A 77 13.74 2.81 -4.18
CA ALA A 77 12.29 2.87 -4.03
C ALA A 77 11.61 1.63 -4.62
N LYS A 78 12.08 1.15 -5.78
CA LYS A 78 11.62 -0.14 -6.32
C LYS A 78 11.90 -1.29 -5.34
N ALA A 79 13.11 -1.37 -4.79
CA ALA A 79 13.45 -2.42 -3.83
C ALA A 79 12.56 -2.35 -2.57
N LYS A 80 12.27 -1.15 -2.06
CA LYS A 80 11.31 -0.94 -0.96
C LYS A 80 9.90 -1.41 -1.32
N HIS A 81 9.44 -1.14 -2.55
CA HIS A 81 8.14 -1.60 -3.04
C HIS A 81 8.04 -3.13 -3.05
N ASP A 82 9.04 -3.79 -3.64
CA ASP A 82 9.14 -5.25 -3.67
C ASP A 82 9.22 -5.85 -2.25
N GLU A 83 9.98 -5.22 -1.35
CA GLU A 83 10.10 -5.63 0.06
C GLU A 83 8.74 -5.56 0.78
N ILE A 84 8.02 -4.45 0.65
CA ILE A 84 6.68 -4.28 1.22
C ILE A 84 5.71 -5.36 0.73
N LEU A 85 5.75 -5.68 -0.57
CA LEU A 85 4.89 -6.73 -1.13
C LEU A 85 5.28 -8.12 -0.60
N ALA A 86 6.58 -8.39 -0.44
CA ALA A 86 7.04 -9.64 0.16
C ALA A 86 6.58 -9.76 1.62
N GLU A 87 6.70 -8.69 2.41
CA GLU A 87 6.22 -8.66 3.80
C GLU A 87 4.71 -8.84 3.89
N LEU A 88 3.94 -8.17 3.03
CA LEU A 88 2.48 -8.35 2.94
C LEU A 88 2.11 -9.80 2.58
N ARG A 89 2.85 -10.41 1.66
CA ARG A 89 2.65 -11.80 1.25
C ARG A 89 2.87 -12.74 2.45
N VAL A 90 3.97 -12.57 3.18
CA VAL A 90 4.29 -13.36 4.38
C VAL A 90 3.23 -13.14 5.46
N TYR A 91 2.82 -11.90 5.70
CA TYR A 91 1.76 -11.59 6.66
C TYR A 91 0.45 -12.30 6.30
N LEU A 92 0.02 -12.24 5.04
CA LEU A 92 -1.22 -12.89 4.60
C LEU A 92 -1.16 -14.43 4.61
N ASP A 93 0.01 -15.01 4.37
CA ASP A 93 0.25 -16.45 4.46
C ASP A 93 0.20 -16.96 5.91
N ASN A 94 0.73 -16.16 6.84
CA ASN A 94 0.75 -16.48 8.28
C ASN A 94 -0.50 -16.01 9.04
N ALA A 95 -1.27 -15.08 8.46
CA ALA A 95 -2.53 -14.65 9.04
C ALA A 95 -3.49 -15.84 9.04
N PRO A 96 -4.22 -16.10 10.15
CA PRO A 96 -5.23 -17.14 10.17
C PRO A 96 -6.22 -16.81 9.06
N THR A 97 -6.20 -17.61 7.99
CA THR A 97 -7.12 -17.47 6.87
C THR A 97 -8.52 -17.53 7.46
N ALA A 98 -9.22 -16.39 7.46
CA ALA A 98 -10.64 -16.40 7.78
C ALA A 98 -11.28 -17.43 6.84
N PRO A 99 -12.04 -18.42 7.34
CA PRO A 99 -12.61 -19.44 6.50
C PRO A 99 -13.45 -18.77 5.42
N ALA A 100 -13.19 -19.13 4.17
CA ALA A 100 -14.00 -18.73 3.03
C ALA A 100 -15.47 -19.03 3.36
N ARG A 101 -16.31 -17.98 3.35
CA ARG A 101 -17.73 -18.09 3.65
C ARG A 101 -18.51 -18.43 2.38
#